data_AF-A0A535L2A6-F1
#
_entry.id   AF-A0A535L2A6-F1
#
_cell.length_a   1.000
_cell.length_b   1.000
_cell.length_c   1.000
_cell.angle_alpha   90.00
_cell.angle_beta   90.00
_cell.angle_gamma   90.00
#
_symmetry.space_group_name_H-M   'P 1'
#
loop_
_entity.id
_entity.type
_entity.pdbx_description
1 polymer ?
#
loop_
_entity_poly.entity_id
_entity_poly.type
_entity_poly.pdbx_seq_one_letter_code
_entity_poly.pdbx_strand_id
1 'polypeptide(L)'
;MSCRICSAPSFPLDGACVFCHAPLTGQDDLAELLEYLAAKVPNAHVKRGHMNHGPITEISFEVAGRSYRAQWRKDELELQPPVELTAWIDLLLTRLSDNAMHDAGVRRSVLRAGWALR
;
A
#
# COMPACT_ATOMS: atom_id res chain seq x y z
N MET A 1 -12.04 -7.50 4.99
CA MET A 1 -12.80 -6.35 5.56
C MET A 1 -12.00 -5.07 5.34
N SER A 2 -12.64 -3.92 5.13
CA SER A 2 -11.97 -2.63 4.93
C SER A 2 -12.22 -1.62 6.07
N CYS A 3 -11.28 -0.69 6.25
CA CYS A 3 -11.38 0.43 7.17
C CYS A 3 -12.56 1.33 6.78
N ARG A 4 -13.48 1.59 7.72
CA ARG A 4 -14.66 2.43 7.46
C ARG A 4 -14.35 3.92 7.21
N ILE A 5 -13.12 4.36 7.48
CA ILE A 5 -12.71 5.76 7.32
C ILE A 5 -12.05 6.01 5.96
N CYS A 6 -11.07 5.20 5.57
CA CYS A 6 -10.33 5.37 4.31
C CYS A 6 -10.64 4.32 3.24
N SER A 7 -11.54 3.37 3.55
CA SER A 7 -11.87 2.22 2.71
C SER A 7 -10.68 1.33 2.34
N ALA A 8 -9.53 1.49 3.01
CA ALA A 8 -8.36 0.65 2.81
C ALA A 8 -8.58 -0.76 3.37
N PRO A 9 -7.87 -1.78 2.86
CA PRO A 9 -7.78 -3.07 3.52
C PRO A 9 -7.38 -2.93 5.00
N SER A 10 -7.97 -3.77 5.86
CA SER A 10 -7.84 -3.63 7.32
C SER A 10 -6.51 -4.20 7.84
N PHE A 11 -5.42 -3.45 7.64
CA PHE A 11 -4.11 -3.76 8.21
C PHE A 11 -3.89 -2.96 9.50
N PRO A 12 -3.85 -3.61 10.69
CA PRO A 12 -3.67 -2.93 11.95
C PRO A 12 -2.19 -2.67 12.26
N LEU A 13 -1.88 -1.44 12.64
CA LEU A 13 -0.65 -1.01 13.28
C LEU A 13 -1.02 -0.44 14.64
N ASP A 14 -0.53 -1.03 15.72
CA ASP A 14 -0.83 -0.64 17.10
C ASP A 14 -2.34 -0.50 17.41
N GLY A 15 -3.16 -1.38 16.81
CA GLY A 15 -4.63 -1.39 16.97
C GLY A 15 -5.39 -0.36 16.10
N ALA A 16 -4.68 0.37 15.23
CA ALA A 16 -5.25 1.36 14.33
C ALA A 16 -4.96 1.04 12.86
N CYS A 17 -5.71 1.61 11.92
CA CYS A 17 -5.47 1.44 10.50
C CYS A 17 -4.11 1.99 10.09
N VAL A 18 -3.25 1.17 9.49
CA VAL A 18 -1.91 1.61 9.04
C VAL A 18 -1.98 2.79 8.06
N PHE A 19 -3.07 2.91 7.29
CA PHE A 19 -3.28 3.95 6.28
C PHE A 19 -3.79 5.29 6.83
N CYS A 20 -4.70 5.27 7.81
CA CYS A 20 -5.38 6.49 8.29
C CYS A 20 -5.40 6.66 9.82
N HIS A 21 -4.81 5.73 10.56
CA HIS A 21 -4.75 5.67 12.03
C HIS A 21 -6.10 5.67 12.77
N ALA A 22 -7.20 5.46 12.07
CA ALA A 22 -8.49 5.24 12.70
C ALA A 22 -8.53 3.88 13.43
N PRO A 23 -9.25 3.76 14.57
CA PRO A 23 -9.42 2.47 15.24
C PRO A 23 -9.96 1.39 14.29
N LEU A 24 -9.31 0.23 14.26
CA LEU A 24 -9.73 -0.90 13.42
C LEU A 24 -10.45 -1.97 14.24
N THR A 25 -11.49 -2.53 13.64
CA THR A 25 -12.19 -3.72 14.13
C THR A 25 -12.23 -4.72 12.98
N GLY A 26 -11.23 -5.60 12.87
CA GLY A 26 -11.15 -6.57 11.77
C GLY A 26 -9.77 -7.19 11.61
N GLN A 27 -9.69 -8.27 10.82
CA GLN A 27 -8.44 -8.95 10.45
C GLN A 27 -7.97 -8.54 9.05
N ASP A 28 -6.70 -8.82 8.79
CA ASP A 28 -5.99 -8.54 7.53
C ASP A 28 -6.70 -9.14 6.33
N ASP A 29 -6.78 -8.35 5.26
CA ASP A 29 -7.33 -8.76 3.97
C ASP A 29 -6.28 -8.54 2.89
N LEU A 30 -5.47 -9.58 2.65
CA LEU A 30 -4.40 -9.55 1.65
C LEU A 30 -4.91 -9.52 0.22
N ALA A 31 -6.11 -10.06 -0.04
CA ALA A 31 -6.59 -10.35 -1.38
C ALA A 31 -6.77 -9.09 -2.23
N GLU A 32 -7.05 -7.95 -1.59
CA GLU A 32 -7.29 -6.67 -2.28
C GLU A 32 -6.15 -5.66 -2.09
N LEU A 33 -5.07 -6.03 -1.40
CA LEU A 33 -4.01 -5.07 -1.05
C LEU A 33 -3.32 -4.51 -2.30
N LEU A 34 -2.92 -5.38 -3.24
CA LEU A 34 -2.14 -4.94 -4.41
C LEU A 34 -3.00 -4.07 -5.34
N GLU A 35 -4.27 -4.45 -5.53
CA GLU A 35 -5.29 -3.69 -6.25
C GLU A 35 -5.52 -2.32 -5.61
N TYR A 36 -5.67 -2.28 -4.29
CA TYR A 36 -5.84 -1.04 -3.55
C TYR A 36 -4.64 -0.11 -3.71
N LEU A 37 -3.42 -0.63 -3.52
CA LEU A 37 -2.20 0.16 -3.68
C LEU A 37 -2.01 0.65 -5.12
N ALA A 38 -2.28 -0.19 -6.13
CA ALA A 38 -2.21 0.20 -7.54
C ALA A 38 -3.18 1.34 -7.87
N ALA A 39 -4.37 1.34 -7.26
CA ALA A 39 -5.38 2.36 -7.48
C ALA A 39 -5.07 3.68 -6.77
N LYS A 40 -4.30 3.66 -5.68
CA LYS A 40 -4.10 4.83 -4.79
C LYS A 40 -2.71 5.45 -4.88
N VAL A 41 -1.67 4.67 -5.16
CA VAL A 41 -0.30 5.18 -5.24
C VAL A 41 0.02 5.64 -6.67
N PRO A 42 0.37 6.92 -6.87
CA PRO A 42 0.81 7.39 -8.18
C PRO A 42 2.13 6.71 -8.57
N ASN A 43 2.29 6.42 -9.87
CA ASN A 43 3.48 5.77 -10.45
C ASN A 43 3.73 4.32 -9.98
N ALA A 44 2.71 3.63 -9.47
CA ALA A 44 2.82 2.20 -9.21
C ALA A 44 3.05 1.41 -10.50
N HIS A 45 4.11 0.61 -10.54
CA HIS A 45 4.36 -0.34 -11.61
C HIS A 45 3.73 -1.67 -11.23
N VAL A 46 2.76 -2.11 -12.04
CA VAL A 46 1.99 -3.33 -11.79
C VAL A 46 2.30 -4.39 -12.84
N LYS A 47 2.38 -5.65 -12.43
CA LYS A 47 2.26 -6.80 -13.31
C LYS A 47 1.02 -7.58 -12.93
N ARG A 48 0.30 -8.03 -13.95
CA ARG A 48 -0.87 -8.89 -13.79
C ARG A 48 -0.49 -10.32 -14.19
N GLY A 49 -1.40 -11.24 -13.91
CA GLY A 49 -1.28 -12.65 -14.33
C GLY A 49 -1.19 -12.86 -15.85
N HIS A 50 -1.45 -14.08 -16.27
CA HIS A 50 -1.25 -14.55 -17.65
C HIS A 50 -1.82 -13.57 -18.69
N MET A 51 -0.98 -13.15 -19.64
CA MET A 51 -1.31 -12.19 -20.72
C MET A 51 -1.85 -10.82 -20.25
N ASN A 52 -1.39 -10.29 -19.11
CA ASN A 52 -1.89 -9.03 -18.52
C ASN A 52 -3.38 -9.04 -18.12
N HIS A 53 -4.01 -10.21 -18.11
CA HIS A 53 -5.38 -10.41 -17.66
C HIS A 53 -5.38 -11.08 -16.28
N GLY A 54 -6.22 -10.60 -15.36
CA GLY A 54 -6.38 -11.14 -14.01
C GLY A 54 -5.87 -10.24 -12.87
N PRO A 55 -5.76 -10.80 -11.64
CA PRO A 55 -5.33 -10.06 -10.45
C PRO A 55 -3.89 -9.57 -10.60
N ILE A 56 -3.55 -8.56 -9.80
CA ILE A 56 -2.18 -8.04 -9.73
C ILE A 56 -1.33 -9.10 -9.04
N THR A 57 -0.27 -9.55 -9.72
CA THR A 57 0.68 -10.54 -9.20
C THR A 57 1.94 -9.88 -8.65
N GLU A 58 2.23 -8.65 -9.07
CA GLU A 58 3.35 -7.88 -8.59
C GLU A 58 3.00 -6.40 -8.62
N ILE A 59 3.38 -5.68 -7.57
CA ILE A 59 3.40 -4.23 -7.55
C ILE A 59 4.78 -3.75 -7.09
N SER A 60 5.23 -2.66 -7.70
CA SER A 60 6.47 -2.01 -7.31
C SER A 60 6.34 -0.49 -7.37
N PHE A 61 7.10 0.16 -6.51
CA PHE A 61 7.11 1.62 -6.34
C PHE A 61 8.55 2.07 -6.24
N GLU A 62 8.86 3.21 -6.83
CA GLU A 62 10.06 3.97 -6.52
C GLU A 62 9.65 5.24 -5.79
N VAL A 63 10.06 5.36 -4.53
CA VAL A 63 9.73 6.51 -3.68
C VAL A 63 11.02 7.01 -3.07
N ALA A 64 11.37 8.27 -3.37
CA ALA A 64 12.59 8.93 -2.86
C ALA A 64 13.87 8.09 -3.07
N GLY A 65 14.02 7.47 -4.24
CA GLY A 65 15.20 6.65 -4.59
C GLY A 65 15.25 5.27 -3.93
N ARG A 66 14.17 4.83 -3.27
CA ARG A 66 14.04 3.47 -2.73
C ARG A 66 12.98 2.69 -3.46
N SER A 67 13.31 1.45 -3.80
CA SER A 67 12.39 0.52 -4.45
C SER A 67 11.65 -0.31 -3.40
N TYR A 68 10.33 -0.32 -3.51
CA TYR A 68 9.43 -1.18 -2.75
C TYR A 68 8.78 -2.15 -3.72
N ARG A 69 8.69 -3.43 -3.36
CA ARG A 69 8.03 -4.45 -4.18
C ARG A 69 7.22 -5.39 -3.29
N ALA A 70 6.05 -5.76 -3.78
CA ALA A 70 5.25 -6.85 -3.24
C ALA A 70 4.85 -7.77 -4.40
N GLN A 71 5.20 -9.05 -4.32
CA GLN A 71 5.01 -10.03 -5.39
C GLN A 71 4.39 -11.31 -4.84
N TRP A 72 3.30 -11.77 -5.45
CA TRP A 72 2.79 -13.11 -5.22
C TRP A 72 3.71 -14.14 -5.85
N ARG A 73 4.27 -15.01 -5.01
CA ARG A 73 5.03 -16.18 -5.43
C ARG A 73 4.34 -17.42 -4.92
N LYS A 74 3.71 -18.15 -5.85
CA LYS A 74 2.80 -19.25 -5.53
C LYS A 74 1.66 -18.71 -4.64
N ASP A 75 1.71 -19.00 -3.34
CA ASP A 75 0.68 -18.62 -2.36
C ASP A 75 1.22 -17.70 -1.25
N GLU A 76 2.47 -17.22 -1.39
CA GLU A 76 3.11 -16.33 -0.43
C GLU A 76 3.37 -14.95 -1.05
N LEU A 77 3.17 -13.90 -0.26
CA LEU A 77 3.47 -12.54 -0.68
C LEU A 77 4.91 -12.19 -0.28
N GLU A 78 5.81 -12.20 -1.27
CA GLU A 78 7.20 -11.77 -1.08
C GLU A 78 7.30 -10.25 -1.09
N LEU A 79 8.01 -9.71 -0.10
CA LEU A 79 8.17 -8.27 0.11
C LEU A 79 9.62 -7.84 -0.07
N GLN A 80 9.81 -6.68 -0.69
CA GLN A 80 11.09 -5.98 -0.76
C GLN A 80 10.88 -4.55 -0.27
N PRO A 81 11.56 -4.10 0.80
CA PRO A 81 12.47 -4.89 1.65
C PRO A 81 11.76 -6.05 2.38
N PRO A 82 12.48 -7.13 2.74
CA PRO A 82 11.90 -8.32 3.38
C PRO A 82 11.60 -8.04 4.86
N VAL A 83 10.43 -7.47 5.13
CA VAL A 83 9.92 -7.17 6.48
C VAL A 83 8.46 -7.62 6.57
N GLU A 84 7.89 -7.65 7.77
CA GLU A 84 6.47 -7.95 7.99
C GLU A 84 5.55 -7.03 7.17
N LEU A 85 4.43 -7.55 6.69
CA LEU A 85 3.57 -6.84 5.74
C LEU A 85 3.08 -5.47 6.26
N THR A 86 2.59 -5.42 7.50
CA THR A 86 2.16 -4.15 8.11
C THR A 86 3.33 -3.17 8.22
N ALA A 87 4.52 -3.64 8.62
CA ALA A 87 5.71 -2.79 8.68
C ALA A 87 6.16 -2.34 7.28
N TRP A 88 6.00 -3.18 6.26
CA TRP A 88 6.28 -2.84 4.88
C TRP A 88 5.35 -1.72 4.38
N ILE A 89 4.05 -1.82 4.67
CA ILE A 89 3.06 -0.77 4.35
C ILE A 89 3.41 0.51 5.11
N ASP A 90 3.76 0.41 6.39
CA ASP A 90 4.16 1.53 7.23
C ASP A 90 5.37 2.30 6.66
N LEU A 91 6.40 1.56 6.25
CA LEU A 91 7.59 2.12 5.61
C LEU A 91 7.26 2.80 4.28
N LEU A 92 6.41 2.18 3.45
CA LEU A 92 5.96 2.76 2.18
C LEU A 92 5.22 4.07 2.43
N LEU A 93 4.27 4.09 3.36
CA LEU A 93 3.47 5.28 3.69
C LEU A 93 4.30 6.41 4.29
N THR A 94 5.27 6.08 5.13
CA THR A 94 6.22 7.06 5.67
C THR A 94 7.01 7.72 4.54
N ARG A 95 7.54 6.95 3.58
CA ARG A 95 8.27 7.50 2.44
C ARG A 95 7.38 8.27 1.47
N LEU A 96 6.15 7.84 1.25
CA LEU A 96 5.19 8.59 0.45
C LEU A 96 4.85 9.94 1.12
N SER A 97 4.79 9.99 2.44
CA SER A 97 4.58 11.22 3.21
C SER A 97 5.78 12.17 3.07
N ASP A 98 7.01 11.66 3.25
CA ASP A 98 8.25 12.42 3.00
C ASP A 98 8.24 13.04 1.59
N ASN A 99 7.90 12.24 0.58
CA ASN A 99 7.85 12.72 -0.81
C ASN A 99 6.72 13.73 -1.04
N ALA A 100 5.55 13.54 -0.41
CA ALA A 100 4.44 14.48 -0.48
C ALA A 100 4.77 15.88 0.07
N MET A 101 5.78 16.02 0.95
CA MET A 101 6.26 17.34 1.38
C MET A 101 6.92 18.12 0.23
N HIS A 102 7.49 17.42 -0.75
CA HIS A 102 8.25 18.01 -1.86
C HIS A 102 7.49 17.95 -3.20
N ASP A 103 6.54 17.03 -3.36
CA ASP A 103 5.73 16.83 -4.57
C ASP A 103 4.22 17.03 -4.28
N ALA A 104 3.67 18.13 -4.81
CA ALA A 104 2.26 18.47 -4.66
C ALA A 104 1.29 17.52 -5.40
N GLY A 105 1.78 16.78 -6.41
CA GLY A 105 1.04 15.71 -7.08
C GLY A 105 0.89 14.51 -6.16
N VAL A 106 1.99 14.02 -5.59
CA VAL A 106 1.98 12.91 -4.62
C VAL A 106 1.11 13.26 -3.41
N ARG A 107 1.28 14.47 -2.85
CA ARG A 107 0.46 14.95 -1.73
C ARG A 107 -1.04 14.90 -2.01
N ARG A 108 -1.46 15.36 -3.19
CA ARG A 108 -2.88 15.32 -3.58
C ARG A 108 -3.39 13.90 -3.72
N SER A 109 -2.60 12.98 -4.26
CA SER A 109 -2.97 11.58 -4.40
C SER A 109 -3.14 10.90 -3.03
N VAL A 110 -2.18 11.09 -2.12
CA VAL A 110 -2.23 10.53 -0.74
C VAL A 110 -3.45 11.05 0.02
N LEU A 111 -3.71 12.36 -0.02
CA LEU A 111 -4.88 12.94 0.65
C LEU A 111 -6.21 12.46 0.04
N ARG A 112 -6.28 12.31 -1.30
CA ARG A 112 -7.46 11.74 -1.98
C ARG A 112 -7.67 10.26 -1.66
N ALA A 113 -6.62 9.54 -1.29
CA ALA A 113 -6.72 8.17 -0.81
C ALA A 113 -7.28 8.09 0.63
N GLY A 114 -7.41 9.23 1.32
CA GLY A 114 -7.83 9.28 2.73
C GLY A 114 -6.73 8.84 3.69
N TRP A 115 -5.47 8.90 3.26
CA TRP A 115 -4.33 8.46 4.04
C TRP A 115 -3.81 9.60 4.91
N ALA A 116 -3.33 9.24 6.09
CA ALA A 116 -2.66 10.17 6.98
C ALA A 116 -1.24 10.44 6.47
N LEU A 117 -0.93 11.71 6.21
CA LEU A 117 0.45 12.16 6.03
C LEU A 117 1.16 12.11 7.39
N ARG A 118 2.38 11.60 7.40
CA ARG A 118 3.21 11.40 8.59
C ARG A 118 4.32 12.46 8.66
#